data_AF-A0AAV6ITU5-F1
#
_entry.id   AF-A0AAV6ITU5-F1
#
_cell.length_a   1.000
_cell.length_b   1.000
_cell.length_c   1.000
_cell.angle_alpha   90.00
_cell.angle_beta   90.00
_cell.angle_gamma   90.00
#
_symmetry.space_group_name_H-M   'P 1'
#
loop_
_entity.id
_entity.type
_entity.pdbx_description
1 polymer ?
#
loop_
_entity_poly.entity_id
_entity_poly.type
_entity_poly.pdbx_seq_one_letter_code
_entity_poly.pdbx_strand_id
1 'polypeptide(L)'
;MTTSSNQEEVESLVNNLSRNAYKMYRLSGTQKFELPKQEVIIAQVFQAVAKAKRRFTVRAWGLVDTTLEDVFIKVARGTEAFNVLS
;
A
#
# COMPACT_ATOMS: atom_id res chain seq x y z
N MET A 1 8.88 -14.33 9.08
CA MET A 1 7.52 -14.38 8.52
C MET A 1 6.64 -13.42 9.29
N THR A 2 5.77 -12.68 8.61
CA THR A 2 4.70 -11.89 9.24
C THR A 2 3.61 -12.87 9.67
N THR A 3 3.27 -12.94 10.96
CA THR A 3 2.19 -13.80 11.47
C THR A 3 0.83 -13.33 10.94
N SER A 4 -0.18 -14.19 10.92
CA SER A 4 -1.56 -13.84 10.52
C SER A 4 -2.10 -12.66 11.34
N SER A 5 -1.88 -12.64 12.66
CA SER A 5 -2.25 -11.52 13.53
C SER A 5 -1.59 -10.20 13.11
N ASN A 6 -0.30 -10.21 12.76
CA ASN A 6 0.39 -8.99 12.29
C ASN A 6 -0.12 -8.52 10.92
N GLN A 7 -0.78 -9.37 10.12
CA GLN A 7 -1.33 -8.97 8.82
C GLN A 7 -2.55 -8.06 8.99
N GLU A 8 -3.47 -8.43 9.87
CA GLU A 8 -4.66 -7.62 10.19
C GLU A 8 -4.28 -6.27 10.80
N GLU A 9 -3.24 -6.23 11.64
CA GLU A 9 -2.75 -4.97 12.21
C GLU A 9 -2.23 -4.00 11.15
N VAL A 10 -1.55 -4.51 10.11
CA VAL A 10 -1.06 -3.70 8.99
C VAL A 10 -2.23 -3.14 8.19
N GLU A 11 -3.27 -3.94 7.94
CA GLU A 11 -4.46 -3.49 7.23
C GLU A 11 -5.23 -2.42 8.01
N SER A 12 -5.38 -2.61 9.32
CA SER A 12 -5.98 -1.60 10.21
C SER A 12 -5.16 -0.30 10.20
N LEU A 13 -3.84 -0.39 10.24
CA LEU A 13 -2.96 0.78 10.17
C LEU A 13 -3.14 1.54 8.86
N VAL A 14 -3.19 0.84 7.73
CA VAL A 14 -3.36 1.48 6.41
C VAL A 14 -4.75 2.09 6.27
N ASN A 15 -5.79 1.41 6.75
CA ASN A 15 -7.16 1.94 6.75
C ASN A 15 -7.32 3.21 7.61
N ASN A 16 -6.53 3.34 8.68
CA ASN A 16 -6.47 4.55 9.50
C ASN A 16 -5.72 5.70 8.80
N LEU A 17 -4.80 5.40 7.89
CA LEU A 17 -4.09 6.40 7.08
C LEU A 17 -4.94 6.88 5.90
N SER A 18 -5.66 5.99 5.24
CA SER A 18 -6.64 6.32 4.20
C SER A 18 -7.68 5.21 4.10
N ARG A 19 -8.95 5.61 4.15
CA ARG A 19 -10.09 4.71 3.95
C ARG A 19 -10.17 4.18 2.51
N ASN A 20 -9.61 4.93 1.57
CA ASN A 20 -9.58 4.60 0.14
C ASN A 20 -8.26 3.96 -0.29
N ALA A 21 -7.46 3.46 0.66
CA ALA A 21 -6.26 2.70 0.33
C ALA A 21 -6.61 1.38 -0.37
N TYR A 22 -5.89 1.08 -1.44
CA TYR A 22 -6.07 -0.12 -2.25
C TYR A 22 -4.91 -1.10 -2.03
N LYS A 23 -5.20 -2.32 -1.59
CA LYS A 23 -4.18 -3.37 -1.44
C LYS A 23 -3.85 -3.94 -2.81
N MET A 24 -2.64 -3.66 -3.31
CA MET A 24 -2.17 -4.17 -4.60
C MET A 24 -1.86 -5.66 -4.53
N TYR A 25 -1.12 -6.08 -3.49
CA TYR A 25 -0.78 -7.49 -3.29
C TYR A 25 -0.32 -7.80 -1.86
N ARG A 26 -0.31 -9.10 -1.56
CA ARG A 26 0.37 -9.69 -0.40
C ARG A 26 1.30 -10.80 -0.92
N LEU A 27 2.60 -10.66 -0.69
CA LEU A 27 3.60 -11.62 -1.14
C LEU A 27 4.67 -11.82 -0.07
N SER A 28 4.87 -13.07 0.36
CA SER A 28 5.97 -13.48 1.26
C SER A 28 6.09 -12.66 2.56
N GLY A 29 4.96 -12.21 3.11
CA GLY A 29 4.92 -11.39 4.34
C GLY A 29 5.00 -9.88 4.12
N THR A 30 5.13 -9.43 2.86
CA THR A 30 5.05 -8.03 2.45
C THR A 30 3.65 -7.72 1.92
N GLN A 31 3.11 -6.56 2.28
CA GLN A 31 1.88 -6.02 1.73
C GLN A 31 2.18 -4.69 1.03
N LYS A 32 1.70 -4.52 -0.21
CA LYS A 32 1.81 -3.25 -0.96
C LYS A 32 0.42 -2.61 -1.04
N PHE A 33 0.35 -1.34 -0.70
CA PHE A 33 -0.86 -0.53 -0.77
C PHE A 33 -0.60 0.71 -1.63
N GLU A 34 -1.58 1.08 -2.44
CA GLU A 34 -1.67 2.39 -3.07
C GLU A 34 -2.58 3.26 -2.19
N LEU A 35 -2.13 4.45 -1.81
CA LEU A 35 -2.94 5.39 -1.04
C LEU A 35 -3.17 6.67 -1.85
N PRO A 36 -4.39 7.24 -1.86
CA PRO A 36 -4.65 8.53 -2.49
C PRO A 36 -3.79 9.64 -1.88
N LYS A 37 -3.06 10.39 -2.71
CA LYS A 37 -2.16 11.46 -2.24
C LYS A 37 -2.90 12.57 -1.47
N GLN A 38 -4.17 12.79 -1.80
CA GLN A 38 -5.01 13.81 -1.16
C GLN A 38 -5.44 13.42 0.26
N GLU A 39 -5.38 12.13 0.60
CA GLU A 39 -5.78 11.62 1.92
C GLU A 39 -4.60 11.35 2.84
N VAL A 40 -3.37 11.40 2.33
CA VAL A 40 -2.18 10.96 3.06
C VAL A 40 -1.18 12.09 3.22
N ILE A 41 -0.87 12.40 4.48
CA ILE A 41 0.27 13.25 4.83
C ILE A 41 1.46 12.33 5.13
N ILE A 42 2.57 12.51 4.41
CA ILE A 42 3.77 11.66 4.54
C ILE A 42 4.23 11.54 6.00
N ALA A 43 4.24 12.64 6.76
CA ALA A 43 4.61 12.65 8.16
C ALA A 43 3.75 11.69 9.02
N GLN A 44 2.46 11.54 8.71
CA GLN A 44 1.56 10.61 9.40
C GLN A 44 1.89 9.15 9.09
N VAL A 45 2.35 8.85 7.87
CA VAL A 45 2.83 7.50 7.50
C VAL A 45 4.05 7.12 8.34
N PHE A 46 5.06 8.01 8.41
CA PHE A 46 6.24 7.78 9.25
C PHE A 46 5.85 7.59 10.73
N GLN A 47 4.92 8.41 11.25
CA GLN A 47 4.44 8.28 12.62
C GLN A 47 3.70 6.95 12.85
N ALA A 48 2.84 6.53 11.91
CA ALA A 48 2.11 5.28 12.01
C ALA A 48 3.06 4.07 12.04
N VAL A 49 4.09 4.06 11.18
CA VAL A 49 5.10 2.99 11.18
C VAL A 49 5.94 3.01 12.47
N ALA A 50 6.30 4.18 12.98
CA ALA A 50 7.00 4.29 14.26
C ALA A 50 6.16 3.70 15.41
N LYS A 51 4.83 3.93 15.42
CA LYS A 51 3.90 3.31 16.38
C LYS A 51 3.80 1.79 16.18
N ALA A 52 3.72 1.33 14.93
CA ALA A 52 3.64 -0.10 14.60
C ALA A 52 4.87 -0.89 15.07
N LYS A 53 6.07 -0.33 14.90
CA LYS A 53 7.33 -0.92 15.37
C LYS A 53 7.38 -1.18 16.89
N ARG A 54 6.58 -0.46 17.67
CA ARG A 54 6.45 -0.67 19.13
C ARG A 54 5.48 -1.81 19.47
N ARG A 55 4.59 -2.19 18.55
CA ARG A 55 3.55 -3.21 18.73
C ARG A 55 3.99 -4.57 18.18
N PHE A 56 4.67 -4.57 17.03
CA PHE A 56 5.15 -5.80 16.38
C PHE A 56 6.42 -5.55 15.56
N THR A 57 7.10 -6.65 15.20
CA THR A 57 8.35 -6.59 14.42
C THR A 57 8.08 -6.19 12.97
N VAL A 58 8.53 -5.00 12.58
CA VAL A 58 8.58 -4.54 11.18
C VAL A 58 10.01 -4.75 10.66
N ARG A 59 10.21 -5.76 9.82
CA ARG A 59 11.55 -6.08 9.26
C ARG A 59 12.00 -5.07 8.21
N ALA A 60 11.08 -4.67 7.34
CA ALA A 60 11.31 -3.71 6.27
C ALA A 60 10.00 -2.99 5.94
N TRP A 61 10.09 -1.75 5.50
CA TRP A 61 8.99 -0.97 4.95
C TRP A 61 9.55 0.13 4.06
N GLY A 62 8.73 0.67 3.17
CA GLY A 62 9.08 1.79 2.31
C GLY A 62 7.85 2.55 1.87
N LEU A 63 8.05 3.81 1.49
CA LEU A 63 7.07 4.64 0.82
C LEU A 63 7.69 5.08 -0.50
N VAL A 64 6.98 4.88 -1.59
CA VAL A 64 7.42 5.29 -2.93
C VAL A 64 6.35 6.19 -3.50
N ASP A 65 6.74 7.30 -4.12
CA ASP A 65 5.87 7.94 -5.08
C ASP A 65 5.72 7.04 -6.31
N THR A 66 4.57 7.10 -6.98
CA THR A 66 4.30 6.35 -8.22
C THR A 66 5.49 6.42 -9.17
N THR A 67 6.06 5.26 -9.51
CA THR A 67 7.16 5.17 -10.46
C THR A 67 6.64 5.15 -11.90
N LEU A 68 7.50 5.41 -12.89
CA LEU A 68 7.12 5.24 -14.31
C LEU A 68 6.69 3.80 -14.63
N GLU A 69 7.22 2.80 -13.93
CA GLU A 69 6.78 1.40 -14.04
C GLU A 69 5.34 1.22 -13.54
N ASP A 70 5.01 1.80 -12.37
CA ASP A 70 3.63 1.77 -11.84
C ASP A 70 2.65 2.50 -12.80
N VAL A 71 3.08 3.60 -13.44
CA VAL A 71 2.29 4.30 -14.48
C VAL A 71 2.13 3.42 -15.73
N PHE A 72 3.21 2.78 -16.20
CA PHE A 72 3.18 1.93 -17.38
C PHE A 72 2.20 0.76 -17.21
N ILE A 73 2.24 0.08 -16.05
CA ILE A 73 1.31 -1.01 -15.71
C ILE A 73 -0.14 -0.49 -15.68
N LYS A 74 -0.37 0.70 -15.11
CA LYS A 74 -1.72 1.30 -15.00
C LYS A 74 -2.28 1.71 -16.36
N VAL A 75 -1.47 2.30 -17.23
CA VAL A 75 -1.86 2.68 -18.61
C VAL A 75 -2.11 1.46 -19.48
N ALA A 76 -1.23 0.45 -19.45
CA ALA A 76 -1.39 -0.76 -20.25
C ALA A 76 -2.71 -1.48 -19.90
N ARG A 77 -3.01 -1.64 -18.61
CA ARG A 77 -4.28 -2.23 -18.14
C ARG A 77 -5.50 -1.40 -18.47
N GLY A 78 -5.39 -0.07 -18.43
CA GLY A 78 -6.47 0.82 -18.86
C GLY A 78 -6.75 0.75 -20.37
N THR A 79 -5.73 0.43 -21.17
CA THR A 79 -5.84 0.33 -22.63
C THR A 79 -6.47 -1.00 -23.08
N GLU A 80 -6.18 -2.11 -22.38
CA GLU A 80 -6.86 -3.38 -22.61
C GLU A 80 -8.39 -3.28 -22.41
N ALA A 81 -8.85 -2.46 -21.46
CA ALA A 81 -10.28 -2.20 -21.26
C ALA A 81 -10.93 -1.39 -22.40
N PHE A 82 -10.15 -0.58 -23.15
CA PHE A 82 -10.66 0.22 -24.26
C PHE A 82 -10.77 -0.58 -25.56
N ASN A 83 -9.86 -1.54 -25.78
CA ASN A 83 -9.86 -2.39 -26.98
C ASN A 83 -10.94 -3.48 -26.99
N VAL A 84 -11.52 -3.83 -25.84
CA VAL A 84 -12.63 -4.82 -25.77
C VAL A 84 -13.99 -4.18 -26.11
N LEU A 85 -14.05 -2.84 -26.16
CA LEU A 85 -15.27 -2.07 -26.43
C LEU A 85 -15.27 -1.35 -27.80
N SER A 86 -14.25 -1.58 -28.63
CA SER A 86 -14.11 -1.02 -29.99
C SER A 86 -14.37 -2.06 -31.06
#